data_AF-A0A1H2C8M2-F1
#
_entry.id   AF-A0A1H2C8M2-F1
#
_cell.length_a   1.000
_cell.length_b   1.000
_cell.length_c   1.000
_cell.angle_alpha   90.00
_cell.angle_beta   90.00
_cell.angle_gamma   90.00
#
_symmetry.space_group_name_H-M   'P 1'
#
loop_
_entity.id
_entity.type
_entity.pdbx_description
1 polymer ?
#
loop_
_entity_poly.entity_id
_entity_poly.type
_entity_poly.pdbx_seq_one_letter_code
_entity_poly.pdbx_strand_id
1 'polypeptide(L)'
;MAADASDLRDDALWLGGAYELAVELGERDDARLETALTTLWAAADVAGCHAAGRDDPGTWTDAPCTAAALQRHGRLAGLVTLPRQRTVVCGARAVRQVSGTDWLVFFIPVGALDLAEPRSAAFPFRGGDSLLWRRPLDRWLADIGARLFAAVPFRLALIGPEVAGLTTARSLGGQPPVERWAAYLIPSGAGLEYHQADR
;
A
#
# COMPACT_ATOMS: atom_id res chain seq x y z
N MET A 1 -11.50 -25.94 -9.01
CA MET A 1 -10.77 -24.84 -9.68
C MET A 1 -9.81 -24.29 -8.65
N ALA A 2 -8.55 -24.01 -9.01
CA ALA A 2 -7.63 -23.35 -8.09
C ALA A 2 -8.16 -21.93 -7.83
N ALA A 3 -8.12 -21.46 -6.59
CA ALA A 3 -8.46 -20.08 -6.29
C ALA A 3 -7.49 -19.14 -7.01
N ASP A 4 -8.01 -18.11 -7.67
CA ASP A 4 -7.23 -17.16 -8.47
C ASP A 4 -7.10 -15.85 -7.69
N ALA A 5 -5.88 -15.56 -7.21
CA ALA A 5 -5.59 -14.34 -6.44
C ALA A 5 -5.72 -13.05 -7.27
N SER A 6 -5.94 -13.15 -8.58
CA SER A 6 -6.10 -12.03 -9.51
C SER A 6 -7.55 -11.76 -9.92
N ASP A 7 -8.54 -12.51 -9.42
CA ASP A 7 -9.94 -12.26 -9.72
C ASP A 7 -10.48 -11.08 -8.90
N LEU A 8 -10.52 -9.89 -9.50
CA LEU A 8 -11.10 -8.69 -8.89
C LEU A 8 -12.53 -8.90 -8.36
N ARG A 9 -13.30 -9.83 -8.94
CA ARG A 9 -14.71 -10.10 -8.59
C ARG A 9 -14.87 -11.13 -7.47
N ASP A 10 -13.79 -11.76 -7.02
CA ASP A 10 -13.85 -12.64 -5.86
C ASP A 10 -13.79 -11.78 -4.58
N ASP A 11 -14.96 -11.55 -3.99
CA ASP A 11 -15.13 -10.80 -2.75
C ASP A 11 -14.28 -11.35 -1.60
N ALA A 12 -13.99 -12.67 -1.57
CA ALA A 12 -13.20 -13.27 -0.52
C ALA A 12 -11.75 -12.77 -0.52
N LEU A 13 -11.21 -12.35 -1.67
CA LEU A 13 -9.87 -11.80 -1.77
C LEU A 13 -9.74 -10.48 -1.02
N TRP A 14 -10.82 -9.71 -0.92
CA TRP A 14 -10.85 -8.37 -0.32
C TRP A 14 -11.08 -8.37 1.19
N LEU A 15 -11.25 -9.54 1.80
CA LEU A 15 -11.47 -9.71 3.24
C LEU A 15 -10.15 -9.84 4.01
N GLY A 16 -10.22 -9.62 5.33
CA GLY A 16 -9.11 -9.91 6.25
C GLY A 16 -8.09 -8.78 6.47
N GLY A 17 -8.33 -7.60 5.93
CA GLY A 17 -7.42 -6.45 6.00
C GLY A 17 -6.45 -6.42 4.82
N ALA A 18 -5.34 -5.68 4.96
CA ALA A 18 -4.36 -5.53 3.90
C ALA A 18 -2.92 -5.37 4.39
N TYR A 19 -1.99 -5.73 3.51
CA TYR A 19 -0.59 -5.36 3.60
C TYR A 19 -0.35 -4.10 2.79
N GLU A 20 0.23 -3.07 3.41
CA GLU A 20 0.17 -1.71 2.89
C GLU A 20 1.55 -1.07 2.71
N LEU A 21 1.62 -0.16 1.76
CA LEU A 21 2.52 0.98 1.73
C LEU A 21 1.65 2.24 1.96
N ALA A 22 1.77 2.84 3.15
CA ALA A 22 1.04 4.05 3.53
C ALA A 22 1.98 5.26 3.51
N VAL A 23 1.70 6.24 2.66
CA VAL A 23 2.56 7.40 2.38
C VAL A 23 1.91 8.69 2.85
N GLU A 24 2.55 9.38 3.79
CA GLU A 24 2.15 10.71 4.27
C GLU A 24 2.66 11.79 3.31
N LEU A 25 1.83 12.25 2.37
CA LEU A 25 2.23 13.21 1.32
C LEU A 25 2.46 14.62 1.88
N GLY A 26 1.76 14.98 2.96
CA GLY A 26 1.78 16.31 3.58
C GLY A 26 0.42 16.98 3.53
N GLU A 27 0.38 18.31 3.52
CA GLU A 27 -0.88 19.07 3.47
C GLU A 27 -1.78 18.68 2.29
N ARG A 28 -3.08 18.90 2.39
CA ARG A 28 -4.03 18.53 1.35
C ARG A 28 -3.69 19.23 0.04
N ASP A 29 -3.52 18.43 -1.00
CA ASP A 29 -3.16 18.89 -2.33
C ASP A 29 -3.58 17.83 -3.36
N ASP A 30 -4.62 18.14 -4.14
CA ASP A 30 -5.19 17.23 -5.13
C ASP A 30 -4.21 16.92 -6.27
N ALA A 31 -3.40 17.89 -6.70
CA ALA A 31 -2.42 17.71 -7.76
C ALA A 31 -1.26 16.83 -7.29
N ARG A 32 -0.79 17.02 -6.05
CA ARG A 32 0.20 16.13 -5.44
C ARG A 32 -0.36 14.72 -5.25
N LEU A 33 -1.61 14.57 -4.82
CA LEU A 33 -2.25 13.27 -4.66
C LEU A 33 -2.36 12.54 -6.02
N GLU A 34 -2.74 13.23 -7.09
CA GLU A 34 -2.82 12.64 -8.42
C GLU A 34 -1.44 12.23 -8.96
N THR A 35 -0.45 13.10 -8.81
CA THR A 35 0.94 12.79 -9.22
C THR A 35 1.48 11.60 -8.42
N ALA A 36 1.19 11.54 -7.12
CA ALA A 36 1.61 10.42 -6.27
C ALA A 36 0.91 9.12 -6.66
N LEU A 37 -0.41 9.15 -6.89
CA LEU A 37 -1.19 7.99 -7.31
C LEU A 37 -0.66 7.41 -8.63
N THR A 38 -0.53 8.24 -9.66
CA THR A 38 -0.08 7.82 -11.00
C THR A 38 1.36 7.32 -10.99
N THR A 39 2.26 8.00 -10.26
CA THR A 39 3.64 7.56 -10.07
C THR A 39 3.70 6.22 -9.35
N LEU A 40 2.92 6.04 -8.29
CA LEU A 40 2.86 4.78 -7.56
C LEU A 40 2.36 3.65 -8.45
N TRP A 41 1.27 3.89 -9.19
CA TRP A 41 0.66 2.91 -10.10
C TRP A 41 1.66 2.43 -11.15
N ALA A 42 2.42 3.36 -11.73
CA ALA A 42 3.47 3.04 -12.69
C ALA A 42 4.69 2.37 -12.02
N ALA A 43 5.12 2.83 -10.85
CA ALA A 43 6.29 2.30 -10.14
C ALA A 43 6.09 0.84 -9.70
N ALA A 44 4.85 0.48 -9.35
CA ALA A 44 4.43 -0.86 -8.99
C ALA A 44 4.05 -1.73 -10.21
N ASP A 45 4.06 -1.18 -11.43
CA ASP A 45 3.65 -1.87 -12.66
C ASP A 45 2.23 -2.46 -12.56
N VAL A 46 1.29 -1.65 -12.05
CA VAL A 46 -0.10 -2.10 -11.86
C VAL A 46 -0.82 -2.15 -13.20
N ALA A 47 -1.32 -3.33 -13.56
CA ALA A 47 -2.13 -3.55 -14.74
C ALA A 47 -3.61 -3.24 -14.47
N GLY A 48 -4.20 -2.45 -15.36
CA GLY A 48 -5.59 -2.01 -15.24
C GLY A 48 -5.80 -0.96 -14.13
N CYS A 49 -6.99 -0.36 -14.15
CA CYS A 49 -7.45 0.53 -13.09
C CYS A 49 -8.98 0.45 -13.06
N HIS A 50 -9.51 -0.01 -11.94
CA HIS A 50 -10.93 -0.24 -11.76
C HIS A 50 -11.40 0.48 -10.50
N ALA A 51 -12.56 1.11 -10.57
CA ALA A 51 -13.18 1.73 -9.41
C ALA A 51 -14.22 0.80 -8.80
N ALA A 52 -14.32 0.83 -7.47
CA ALA A 52 -15.40 0.13 -6.78
C ALA A 52 -16.74 0.82 -7.07
N GLY A 53 -17.79 0.02 -7.22
CA GLY A 53 -19.16 0.50 -7.30
C GLY A 53 -19.53 1.26 -6.04
N ARG A 54 -20.16 2.43 -6.20
CA ARG A 54 -20.55 3.27 -5.07
C ARG A 54 -21.69 2.65 -4.25
N ASP A 55 -22.63 2.01 -4.96
CA ASP A 55 -23.82 1.38 -4.38
C ASP A 55 -23.60 -0.12 -4.13
N ASP A 56 -22.63 -0.72 -4.83
CA ASP A 56 -22.22 -2.12 -4.68
C ASP A 56 -20.69 -2.21 -4.70
N PRO A 57 -20.03 -2.17 -3.53
CA PRO A 57 -18.57 -2.21 -3.43
C PRO A 57 -17.91 -3.48 -3.98
N GLY A 58 -18.66 -4.57 -4.17
CA GLY A 58 -18.16 -5.82 -4.78
C GLY A 58 -18.04 -5.74 -6.31
N THR A 59 -18.61 -4.70 -6.92
CA THR A 59 -18.51 -4.46 -8.36
C THR A 59 -17.30 -3.60 -8.70
N TRP A 60 -16.55 -3.99 -9.73
CA TRP A 60 -15.40 -3.26 -10.25
C TRP A 60 -15.62 -2.91 -11.71
N THR A 61 -15.48 -1.62 -12.04
CA THR A 61 -15.62 -1.11 -13.41
C THR A 61 -14.39 -0.33 -13.81
N ASP A 62 -14.01 -0.41 -15.09
CA ASP A 62 -12.90 0.37 -15.64
C ASP A 62 -13.02 1.86 -15.27
N ALA A 63 -11.91 2.43 -14.80
CA ALA A 63 -11.85 3.81 -14.35
C ALA A 63 -10.48 4.42 -14.66
N PRO A 64 -10.41 5.74 -14.89
CA PRO A 64 -9.13 6.41 -15.01
C PRO A 64 -8.39 6.38 -13.67
N CYS A 65 -7.07 6.21 -13.71
CA CYS A 65 -6.20 6.28 -12.53
C CYS A 65 -5.94 7.75 -12.16
N THR A 66 -6.92 8.40 -11.54
CA THR A 66 -6.87 9.84 -11.18
C THR A 66 -7.27 10.07 -9.73
N ALA A 67 -6.83 11.19 -9.14
CA ALA A 67 -7.23 11.54 -7.78
C ALA A 67 -8.75 11.75 -7.68
N ALA A 68 -9.37 12.31 -8.72
CA ALA A 68 -10.82 12.50 -8.78
C ALA A 68 -11.58 11.17 -8.74
N ALA A 69 -11.14 10.15 -9.48
CA ALA A 69 -11.74 8.82 -9.44
C ALA A 69 -11.54 8.17 -8.06
N LEU A 70 -10.33 8.24 -7.52
CA LEU A 70 -9.99 7.72 -6.19
C LEU A 70 -10.88 8.35 -5.10
N GLN A 71 -11.07 9.66 -5.12
CA GLN A 71 -11.93 10.38 -4.17
C GLN A 71 -13.41 10.02 -4.34
N ARG A 72 -13.89 9.95 -5.59
CA ARG A 72 -15.29 9.66 -5.90
C ARG A 72 -15.72 8.26 -5.45
N HIS A 73 -14.84 7.28 -5.65
CA HIS A 73 -15.12 5.87 -5.42
C HIS A 73 -14.52 5.33 -4.11
N GLY A 74 -13.68 6.12 -3.44
CA GLY A 74 -12.98 5.77 -2.19
C GLY A 74 -11.79 4.83 -2.40
N ARG A 75 -11.84 3.93 -3.38
CA ARG A 75 -10.76 3.02 -3.74
C ARG A 75 -10.68 2.75 -5.24
N LEU A 76 -9.46 2.51 -5.70
CA LEU A 76 -9.15 1.97 -7.01
C LEU A 76 -8.48 0.61 -6.85
N ALA A 77 -8.62 -0.26 -7.84
CA ALA A 77 -8.04 -1.58 -7.88
C ALA A 77 -7.35 -1.86 -9.22
N GLY A 78 -6.41 -2.78 -9.19
CA GLY A 78 -5.71 -3.29 -10.36
C GLY A 78 -5.03 -4.61 -10.03
N LEU A 79 -4.15 -5.05 -10.91
CA LEU A 79 -3.37 -6.27 -10.75
C LEU A 79 -1.89 -5.94 -10.65
N VAL A 80 -1.19 -6.59 -9.72
CA VAL A 80 0.25 -6.40 -9.54
C VAL A 80 0.96 -7.73 -9.44
N THR A 81 2.19 -7.80 -9.96
CA THR A 81 3.04 -8.99 -9.85
C THR A 81 3.98 -8.85 -8.66
N LEU A 82 3.80 -9.70 -7.65
CA LEU A 82 4.63 -9.75 -6.46
C LEU A 82 6.05 -10.27 -6.79
N PRO A 83 7.06 -10.05 -5.92
CA PRO A 83 8.45 -10.47 -6.17
C PRO A 83 8.65 -11.95 -6.53
N ARG A 84 7.74 -12.83 -6.09
CA ARG A 84 7.74 -14.27 -6.41
C ARG A 84 6.97 -14.62 -7.69
N GLN A 85 6.75 -13.65 -8.58
CA GLN A 85 6.09 -13.83 -9.88
C GLN A 85 4.66 -14.34 -9.75
N ARG A 86 3.95 -13.88 -8.71
CA ARG A 86 2.52 -14.14 -8.49
C ARG A 86 1.75 -12.86 -8.74
N THR A 87 0.80 -12.91 -9.66
CA THR A 87 -0.11 -11.79 -9.90
C THR A 87 -1.26 -11.86 -8.88
N VAL A 88 -1.55 -10.72 -8.26
CA VAL A 88 -2.61 -10.58 -7.26
C VAL A 88 -3.41 -9.31 -7.52
N VAL A 89 -4.64 -9.26 -6.99
CA VAL A 89 -5.37 -8.00 -6.87
C VAL A 89 -4.65 -7.08 -5.88
N CYS A 90 -4.62 -5.79 -6.20
CA CYS A 90 -4.15 -4.72 -5.33
C CYS A 90 -5.09 -3.52 -5.41
N GLY A 91 -4.91 -2.54 -4.53
CA GLY A 91 -5.65 -1.31 -4.60
C GLY A 91 -4.93 -0.10 -4.04
N ALA A 92 -5.53 1.06 -4.26
CA ALA A 92 -5.15 2.30 -3.61
C ALA A 92 -6.38 2.99 -3.00
N ARG A 93 -6.16 3.71 -1.90
CA ARG A 93 -7.13 4.60 -1.26
C ARG A 93 -6.42 5.87 -0.77
N ALA A 94 -7.15 6.98 -0.74
CA ALA A 94 -6.68 8.21 -0.12
C ALA A 94 -7.31 8.37 1.26
N VAL A 95 -6.51 8.77 2.25
CA VAL A 95 -7.01 9.15 3.58
C VAL A 95 -6.73 10.63 3.79
N ARG A 96 -7.80 11.42 3.82
CA ARG A 96 -7.73 12.86 4.09
C ARG A 96 -8.01 13.10 5.56
N GLN A 97 -6.95 13.36 6.34
CA GLN A 97 -7.11 13.61 7.77
C GLN A 97 -7.80 14.94 8.03
N VAL A 98 -8.51 15.02 9.16
CA VAL A 98 -9.17 16.27 9.63
C VAL A 98 -8.13 17.38 9.87
N SER A 99 -6.91 17.01 10.26
CA SER A 99 -5.76 17.92 10.40
C SER A 99 -5.35 18.60 9.09
N GLY A 100 -5.85 18.13 7.94
CA GLY A 100 -5.49 18.63 6.62
C GLY A 100 -4.39 17.84 5.93
N THR A 101 -3.86 16.76 6.53
CA THR A 101 -2.83 15.91 5.91
C THR A 101 -3.43 14.85 5.00
N ASP A 102 -2.89 14.72 3.78
CA ASP A 102 -3.26 13.67 2.84
C ASP A 102 -2.29 12.48 2.93
N TRP A 103 -2.88 11.29 2.95
CA TRP A 103 -2.19 10.02 2.86
C TRP A 103 -2.64 9.27 1.61
N LEU A 104 -1.67 8.65 0.92
CA LEU A 104 -1.93 7.68 -0.13
C LEU A 104 -1.58 6.29 0.40
N VAL A 105 -2.51 5.36 0.34
CA VAL A 105 -2.31 3.98 0.80
C VAL A 105 -2.43 3.06 -0.40
N PHE A 106 -1.34 2.41 -0.77
CA PHE A 106 -1.34 1.27 -1.69
C PHE A 106 -1.39 0.00 -0.86
N PHE A 107 -2.21 -0.97 -1.27
CA PHE A 107 -2.46 -2.13 -0.44
C PHE A 107 -2.67 -3.40 -1.27
N ILE A 108 -2.24 -4.53 -0.70
CA ILE A 108 -2.53 -5.88 -1.18
C ILE A 108 -3.48 -6.50 -0.16
N PRO A 109 -4.72 -6.84 -0.53
CA PRO A 109 -5.66 -7.51 0.37
C PRO A 109 -5.10 -8.83 0.92
N VAL A 110 -5.38 -9.13 2.19
CA VAL A 110 -4.87 -10.35 2.84
C VAL A 110 -5.39 -11.61 2.16
N GLY A 111 -6.66 -11.66 1.74
CA GLY A 111 -7.20 -12.82 1.01
C GLY A 111 -6.42 -13.13 -0.28
N ALA A 112 -6.02 -12.10 -1.03
CA ALA A 112 -5.18 -12.26 -2.21
C ALA A 112 -3.73 -12.66 -1.85
N LEU A 113 -3.18 -12.04 -0.80
CA LEU A 113 -1.82 -12.32 -0.32
C LEU A 113 -1.68 -13.76 0.16
N ASP A 114 -2.66 -14.30 0.89
CA ASP A 114 -2.64 -15.65 1.43
C ASP A 114 -2.61 -16.74 0.34
N LEU A 115 -3.27 -16.48 -0.80
CA LEU A 115 -3.20 -17.37 -1.96
C LEU A 115 -1.83 -17.30 -2.66
N ALA A 116 -1.22 -16.12 -2.71
CA ALA A 116 0.06 -15.91 -3.38
C ALA A 116 1.28 -16.29 -2.51
N GLU A 117 1.16 -16.17 -1.20
CA GLU A 117 2.19 -16.43 -0.20
C GLU A 117 1.56 -17.16 1.00
N PRO A 118 1.32 -18.49 0.93
CA PRO A 118 0.62 -19.23 1.99
C PRO A 118 1.23 -19.14 3.40
N ARG A 119 2.48 -18.67 3.52
CA ARG A 119 3.11 -18.37 4.81
C ARG A 119 2.54 -17.13 5.49
N SER A 120 1.81 -16.25 4.78
CA SER A 120 1.11 -15.09 5.36
C SER A 120 -0.19 -15.47 6.05
N ALA A 121 -0.83 -16.60 5.71
CA ALA A 121 -2.17 -16.97 6.20
C ALA A 121 -2.27 -17.13 7.73
N ALA A 122 -1.13 -17.29 8.42
CA ALA A 122 -1.07 -17.39 9.87
C ALA A 122 -0.70 -16.07 10.57
N PHE A 123 -0.42 -15.01 9.81
CA PHE A 123 -0.02 -13.70 10.30
C PHE A 123 -1.25 -12.80 10.57
N PRO A 124 -1.26 -11.96 11.63
CA PRO A 124 -0.20 -11.73 12.63
C PRO A 124 -0.17 -12.77 13.77
N PHE A 125 -1.07 -13.76 13.76
CA PHE A 125 -1.37 -14.59 14.93
C PHE A 125 -0.35 -15.72 15.24
N ARG A 126 0.64 -15.99 14.38
CA ARG A 126 1.67 -17.03 14.61
C ARG A 126 3.11 -16.57 14.31
N GLY A 127 3.85 -16.17 15.35
CA GLY A 127 5.30 -16.38 15.53
C GLY A 127 6.32 -15.62 14.63
N GLY A 128 7.56 -15.55 15.11
CA GLY A 128 8.68 -14.73 14.56
C GLY A 128 9.22 -15.09 13.16
N ASP A 129 8.68 -16.11 12.49
CA ASP A 129 9.06 -16.48 11.12
C ASP A 129 8.42 -15.58 10.04
N SER A 130 7.54 -14.66 10.42
CA SER A 130 6.86 -13.76 9.49
C SER A 130 7.83 -12.92 8.64
N LEU A 131 8.99 -12.57 9.21
CA LEU A 131 10.03 -11.80 8.52
C LEU A 131 10.59 -12.50 7.27
N LEU A 132 10.52 -13.84 7.19
CA LEU A 132 11.04 -14.60 6.03
C LEU A 132 10.26 -14.34 4.76
N TRP A 133 8.94 -14.12 4.87
CA TRP A 133 8.10 -13.80 3.73
C TRP A 133 7.85 -12.29 3.59
N ARG A 134 7.82 -11.55 4.71
CA ARG A 134 7.62 -10.10 4.73
C ARG A 134 8.79 -9.33 4.12
N ARG A 135 10.04 -9.67 4.45
CA ARG A 135 11.21 -8.89 3.98
C ARG A 135 11.29 -8.71 2.46
N PRO A 136 11.07 -9.76 1.62
CA PRO A 136 10.97 -9.57 0.18
C PRO A 136 9.85 -8.62 -0.23
N LEU A 137 8.68 -8.71 0.40
CA LEU A 137 7.53 -7.84 0.12
C LEU A 137 7.80 -6.40 0.58
N ASP A 138 8.36 -6.22 1.78
CA ASP A 138 8.73 -4.93 2.34
C ASP A 138 9.75 -4.21 1.47
N ARG A 139 10.76 -4.94 0.98
CA ARG A 139 11.77 -4.37 0.08
C ARG A 139 11.16 -3.93 -1.24
N TRP A 140 10.26 -4.73 -1.80
CA TRP A 140 9.56 -4.37 -3.04
C TRP A 140 8.67 -3.14 -2.85
N LEU A 141 7.93 -3.06 -1.75
CA LEU A 141 7.17 -1.85 -1.39
C LEU A 141 8.09 -0.65 -1.10
N ALA A 142 9.26 -0.88 -0.52
CA ALA A 142 10.27 0.15 -0.29
C ALA A 142 10.83 0.71 -1.60
N ASP A 143 11.08 -0.15 -2.60
CA ASP A 143 11.54 0.26 -3.93
C ASP A 143 10.47 1.10 -4.65
N ILE A 144 9.19 0.73 -4.53
CA ILE A 144 8.06 1.55 -5.01
C ILE A 144 8.05 2.91 -4.30
N GLY A 145 8.17 2.92 -2.98
CA GLY A 145 8.22 4.14 -2.18
C GLY A 145 9.42 5.04 -2.55
N ALA A 146 10.58 4.47 -2.84
CA ALA A 146 11.75 5.23 -3.29
C ALA A 146 11.54 5.88 -4.66
N ARG A 147 10.94 5.16 -5.62
CA ARG A 147 10.57 5.71 -6.94
C ARG A 147 9.52 6.81 -6.81
N LEU A 148 8.54 6.62 -5.93
CA LEU A 148 7.54 7.63 -5.61
C LEU A 148 8.21 8.89 -5.02
N PHE A 149 9.10 8.73 -4.03
CA PHE A 149 9.78 9.86 -3.38
C PHE A 149 10.61 10.69 -4.37
N ALA A 150 11.23 10.05 -5.36
CA ALA A 150 12.01 10.74 -6.38
C ALA A 150 11.16 11.69 -7.25
N ALA A 151 9.87 11.39 -7.46
CA ALA A 151 8.96 12.24 -8.21
C ALA A 151 8.13 13.16 -7.31
N VAL A 152 7.72 12.67 -6.14
CA VAL A 152 6.85 13.34 -5.18
C VAL A 152 7.42 13.14 -3.76
N PRO A 153 8.25 14.08 -3.28
CA PRO A 153 8.75 14.02 -1.91
C PRO A 153 7.58 14.01 -0.91
N PHE A 154 7.63 13.05 0.03
CA PHE A 154 6.65 12.85 1.09
C PHE A 154 7.30 13.01 2.47
N ARG A 155 6.50 13.05 3.54
CA ARG A 155 7.00 13.26 4.91
C ARG A 155 7.43 11.98 5.62
N LEU A 156 6.73 10.88 5.34
CA LEU A 156 6.96 9.55 5.89
C LEU A 156 6.26 8.52 5.01
N ALA A 157 6.81 7.31 4.90
CA ALA A 157 6.01 6.16 4.51
C ALA A 157 6.23 4.96 5.43
N LEU A 158 5.18 4.17 5.60
CA LEU A 158 5.12 2.99 6.46
C LEU A 158 4.78 1.77 5.60
N ILE A 159 5.37 0.63 5.94
CA ILE A 159 5.15 -0.62 5.23
C ILE A 159 4.82 -1.72 6.22
N GLY A 160 3.72 -2.42 6.00
CA GLY A 160 3.30 -3.52 6.86
C GLY A 160 1.79 -3.75 6.87
N PRO A 161 1.29 -4.61 7.76
CA PRO A 161 -0.14 -4.84 7.92
C PRO A 161 -0.84 -3.62 8.53
N GLU A 162 -1.87 -3.10 7.87
CA GLU A 162 -2.74 -2.02 8.42
C GLU A 162 -1.95 -0.87 9.07
N VAL A 163 -0.91 -0.38 8.39
CA VAL A 163 0.02 0.62 8.94
C VAL A 163 -0.44 2.05 8.74
N ALA A 164 -1.46 2.29 7.90
CA ALA A 164 -2.07 3.60 7.75
C ALA A 164 -2.60 4.11 9.10
N GLY A 165 -2.07 5.24 9.58
CA GLY A 165 -2.46 5.83 10.87
C GLY A 165 -1.71 5.31 12.10
N LEU A 166 -0.76 4.37 11.94
CA LEU A 166 0.08 3.86 13.05
C LEU A 166 0.92 4.97 13.71
N THR A 167 1.47 5.89 12.91
CA THR A 167 2.19 7.07 13.38
C THR A 167 2.17 8.15 12.29
N THR A 168 2.76 9.30 12.57
CA THR A 168 2.94 10.40 11.61
C THR A 168 4.40 10.86 11.61
N ALA A 169 4.85 11.51 10.54
CA ALA A 169 6.17 12.10 10.43
C ALA A 169 6.47 13.03 11.63
N ARG A 170 5.47 13.82 12.02
CA ARG A 170 5.54 14.73 13.17
C ARG A 170 5.78 13.98 14.48
N SER A 171 5.06 12.87 14.71
CA SER A 171 5.16 12.11 15.97
C SER A 171 6.44 11.28 16.04
N LEU A 172 6.91 10.79 14.88
CA LEU A 172 8.13 10.01 14.75
C LEU A 172 9.40 10.86 14.97
N GLY A 173 9.36 12.16 14.66
CA GLY A 173 10.49 13.06 14.85
C GLY A 173 11.72 12.71 14.00
N GLY A 174 11.50 12.02 12.88
CA GLY A 174 12.58 11.60 11.96
C GLY A 174 13.45 10.46 12.45
N GLN A 175 13.08 9.76 13.54
CA GLN A 175 13.82 8.61 14.05
C GLN A 175 12.89 7.38 14.13
N PRO A 176 13.25 6.24 13.54
CA PRO A 176 12.44 5.03 13.66
C PRO A 176 12.45 4.54 15.13
N PRO A 177 11.39 3.85 15.58
CA PRO A 177 11.41 3.23 16.90
C PRO A 177 12.50 2.15 16.99
N VAL A 178 12.93 1.87 18.22
CA VAL A 178 13.95 0.83 18.51
C VAL A 178 13.44 -0.53 18.05
N GLU A 179 12.20 -0.87 18.38
CA GLU A 179 11.49 -2.06 17.89
C GLU A 179 10.52 -1.69 16.78
N ARG A 180 10.58 -2.40 15.65
CA ARG A 180 9.87 -2.06 14.41
C ARG A 180 8.98 -3.20 13.95
N TRP A 181 7.68 -3.05 14.23
CA TRP A 181 6.62 -3.93 13.70
C TRP A 181 6.29 -3.65 12.24
N ALA A 182 6.61 -2.45 11.75
CA ALA A 182 6.50 -2.02 10.36
C ALA A 182 7.87 -1.60 9.84
N ALA A 183 8.06 -1.58 8.53
CA ALA A 183 9.21 -0.91 7.94
C ALA A 183 8.89 0.57 7.69
N TYR A 184 9.92 1.41 7.66
CA TYR A 184 9.78 2.86 7.54
C TYR A 184 10.63 3.37 6.38
N LEU A 185 10.10 4.35 5.66
CA LEU A 185 10.81 5.18 4.70
C LEU A 185 10.83 6.61 5.23
N ILE A 186 12.00 7.05 5.67
CA ILE A 186 12.17 8.33 6.37
C ILE A 186 13.04 9.25 5.50
N PRO A 187 12.53 10.42 5.08
CA PRO A 187 13.35 11.42 4.40
C PRO A 187 14.49 11.91 5.30
N SER A 188 15.69 12.03 4.74
CA SER A 188 16.86 12.59 5.42
C SER A 188 17.63 13.52 4.49
N GLY A 189 18.66 14.18 5.03
CA GLY A 189 19.50 15.09 4.23
C GLY A 189 20.20 14.39 3.05
N ALA A 190 20.32 13.06 3.07
CA ALA A 190 20.93 12.26 2.01
C ALA A 190 19.92 11.64 1.02
N GLY A 191 18.62 11.85 1.22
CA GLY A 191 17.57 11.27 0.37
C GLY A 191 16.49 10.57 1.19
N LEU A 192 16.25 9.29 0.91
CA LEU A 192 15.24 8.48 1.60
C LEU A 192 15.90 7.27 2.25
N GLU A 193 15.71 7.11 3.55
CA GLU A 193 16.26 6.00 4.32
C GLU A 193 15.22 4.89 4.53
N TYR A 194 15.60 3.65 4.22
CA TYR A 194 14.78 2.47 4.49
C TYR A 194 15.20 1.79 5.80
N HIS A 195 14.26 1.73 6.74
CA HIS A 195 14.43 1.07 8.04
C HIS A 195 13.51 -0.16 8.10
N GLN A 196 14.09 -1.34 7.92
CA GLN A 196 13.34 -2.60 7.87
C GLN A 196 12.60 -2.94 9.18
N ALA A 197 11.49 -3.67 9.08
CA ALA A 197 10.84 -4.30 10.23
C ALA A 197 11.76 -5.35 10.88
N ASP A 198 11.70 -5.45 12.21
CA ASP A 198 12.46 -6.42 13.01
C ASP A 198 11.61 -7.23 13.98
N ARG A 199 10.28 -7.02 13.99
CA ARG A 199 9.28 -7.81 14.72
C ARG A 199 8.25 -8.43 13.79
#